data_AF-Q8E9X0-F1
#
_entry.id   AF-Q8E9X0-F1
#
_cell.length_a   1.000
_cell.length_b   1.000
_cell.length_c   1.000
_cell.angle_alpha   90.00
_cell.angle_beta   90.00
_cell.angle_gamma   90.00
#
_symmetry.space_group_name_H-M   'P 1'
#
loop_
_entity.id
_entity.type
_entity.pdbx_description
1 polymer ?
#
loop_
_entity_poly.entity_id
_entity_poly.type
_entity_poly.pdbx_seq_one_letter_code
_entity_poly.pdbx_strand_id
1 'polypeptide(L)'
;MMKTSTKIAIAAALMGCLATQAYAAEGGNPKKGKHLYKKECKACHSQAGEGGELTPMSKTMSQWDRFFDKDKHKLKPEAFNGLTEQDLKDIQQFLYDHAADSEQPQTCG
;
A
#
# COMPACT_ATOMS: atom_id res chain seq x y z
N MET A 1 2.28 -30.61 -49.47
CA MET A 1 3.32 -30.66 -48.41
C MET A 1 3.42 -29.26 -47.79
N MET A 2 2.66 -29.02 -46.72
CA MET A 2 2.58 -27.73 -46.00
C MET A 2 2.34 -28.04 -44.53
N LYS A 3 3.32 -28.57 -43.78
CA LYS A 3 2.99 -29.09 -42.44
C LYS A 3 4.00 -28.82 -41.32
N THR A 4 5.20 -28.33 -41.60
CA THR A 4 6.21 -28.04 -40.56
C THR A 4 6.47 -26.55 -40.40
N SER A 5 6.69 -25.81 -41.47
CA SER A 5 6.98 -24.36 -41.40
C SER A 5 5.81 -23.52 -40.86
N THR A 6 4.57 -23.89 -41.19
CA THR A 6 3.36 -23.23 -40.67
C THR A 6 3.14 -23.53 -39.18
N LYS A 7 3.52 -24.72 -38.70
CA LYS A 7 3.42 -25.08 -37.28
C LYS A 7 4.42 -24.33 -36.42
N ILE A 8 5.63 -24.10 -36.94
CA ILE A 8 6.67 -23.32 -36.27
C ILE A 8 6.26 -21.85 -36.18
N ALA A 9 5.66 -21.30 -37.25
CA ALA A 9 5.14 -19.93 -37.24
C ALA A 9 3.97 -19.74 -36.24
N ILE A 10 3.08 -20.73 -36.12
CA ILE A 10 1.97 -20.69 -35.15
C ILE A 10 2.48 -20.87 -33.70
N ALA A 11 3.46 -21.74 -33.47
CA ALA A 11 4.06 -21.92 -32.15
C ALA A 11 4.84 -20.68 -31.68
N ALA A 12 5.53 -19.99 -32.59
CA ALA A 12 6.22 -18.74 -32.29
C ALA A 12 5.24 -17.57 -32.04
N ALA A 13 4.10 -17.53 -32.74
CA ALA A 13 3.06 -16.52 -32.53
C ALA A 13 2.31 -16.70 -31.19
N LEU A 14 2.12 -17.93 -30.73
CA LEU A 14 1.48 -18.22 -29.43
C LEU A 14 2.39 -17.93 -28.22
N MET A 15 3.71 -17.87 -28.42
CA MET A 15 4.69 -17.61 -27.35
C MET A 15 4.90 -16.11 -27.10
N GLY A 16 4.40 -15.22 -27.96
CA GLY A 16 4.52 -13.76 -27.83
C GLY A 16 3.48 -13.09 -26.93
N CYS A 17 2.41 -13.79 -26.54
CA CYS A 17 1.28 -13.18 -25.80
C CYS A 17 1.39 -13.26 -24.26
N LEU A 18 2.49 -13.76 -23.69
CA LEU A 18 2.63 -13.97 -22.24
C LEU A 18 3.44 -12.88 -21.52
N ALA A 19 3.89 -11.84 -22.23
CA ALA A 19 4.74 -10.79 -21.66
C ALA A 19 3.99 -9.48 -21.31
N THR A 20 2.67 -9.53 -21.07
CA THR A 20 2.01 -8.42 -20.37
C THR A 20 2.39 -8.50 -18.90
N GLN A 21 3.59 -8.02 -18.58
CA GLN A 21 3.96 -7.70 -17.21
C GLN A 21 2.90 -6.74 -16.69
N ALA A 22 2.12 -7.22 -15.72
CA ALA A 22 1.23 -6.37 -14.96
C ALA A 22 2.13 -5.34 -14.27
N TYR A 23 2.17 -4.12 -14.82
CA TYR A 23 2.61 -2.96 -14.08
C TYR A 23 1.65 -2.84 -12.89
N ALA A 24 2.06 -3.36 -11.74
CA ALA A 24 1.37 -3.08 -10.50
C ALA A 24 1.33 -1.56 -10.38
N ALA A 25 0.14 -0.98 -10.23
CA ALA A 25 -0.03 0.45 -10.07
C ALA A 25 0.95 0.94 -8.98
N GLU A 26 1.69 2.02 -9.26
CA GLU A 26 2.47 2.74 -8.27
C GLU A 26 1.50 3.40 -7.27
N GLY A 27 0.96 2.62 -6.34
CA GLY A 27 -0.03 3.09 -5.38
C GLY A 27 -0.41 2.02 -4.36
N GLY A 28 -0.96 2.47 -3.23
CA GLY A 28 -1.53 1.59 -2.21
C GLY A 28 -3.00 1.28 -2.50
N ASN A 29 -3.51 0.17 -1.96
CA ASN A 29 -4.93 -0.11 -1.89
C ASN A 29 -5.50 0.47 -0.57
N PRO A 30 -6.24 1.59 -0.60
CA PRO A 30 -6.70 2.25 0.63
C PRO A 30 -7.73 1.41 1.41
N LYS A 31 -8.48 0.52 0.75
CA LYS A 31 -9.42 -0.39 1.44
C LYS A 31 -8.66 -1.43 2.27
N LYS A 32 -7.59 -2.02 1.71
CA LYS A 32 -6.70 -2.93 2.43
C LYS A 32 -5.92 -2.17 3.51
N GLY A 33 -5.45 -0.97 3.17
CA GLY A 33 -4.78 -0.05 4.08
C GLY A 33 -5.57 0.26 5.33
N LYS A 34 -6.88 0.57 5.18
CA LYS A 34 -7.78 0.79 6.33
C LYS A 34 -7.84 -0.40 7.27
N HIS A 35 -7.89 -1.62 6.72
CA HIS A 35 -7.92 -2.83 7.53
C HIS A 35 -6.61 -3.03 8.29
N LEU A 36 -5.47 -2.89 7.60
CA LEU A 36 -4.14 -3.00 8.19
C LEU A 36 -3.91 -1.91 9.25
N TYR A 37 -4.28 -0.66 8.98
CA TYR A 37 -4.20 0.44 9.94
C TYR A 37 -4.95 0.13 11.24
N LYS A 38 -6.18 -0.41 11.14
CA LYS A 38 -6.98 -0.80 12.31
C LYS A 38 -6.39 -1.99 13.06
N LYS A 39 -5.77 -2.94 12.37
CA LYS A 39 -5.23 -4.16 12.98
C LYS A 39 -3.87 -3.90 13.62
N GLU A 40 -3.00 -3.20 12.90
CA GLU A 40 -1.56 -3.10 13.21
C GLU A 40 -1.24 -1.78 13.92
N CYS A 41 -1.72 -0.64 13.40
CA CYS A 41 -1.38 0.67 13.98
C CYS A 41 -2.21 0.96 15.24
N LYS A 42 -3.53 0.73 15.18
CA LYS A 42 -4.44 0.97 16.32
C LYS A 42 -4.23 0.00 17.49
N ALA A 43 -3.45 -1.08 17.32
CA ALA A 43 -3.08 -1.98 18.41
C ALA A 43 -2.36 -1.23 19.55
N CYS A 44 -1.45 -0.30 19.19
CA CYS A 44 -0.78 0.58 20.15
C CYS A 44 -1.37 2.00 20.16
N HIS A 45 -1.88 2.48 19.00
CA HIS A 45 -2.36 3.85 18.84
C HIS A 45 -3.89 4.01 18.97
N SER A 46 -4.47 3.44 20.01
CA SER A 46 -5.86 3.66 20.40
C SER A 46 -5.99 4.83 21.38
N GLN A 47 -7.22 5.26 21.72
CA GLN A 47 -7.46 6.41 22.60
C GLN A 47 -6.79 6.29 23.98
N ALA A 48 -6.71 5.07 24.52
CA ALA A 48 -6.03 4.76 25.78
C ALA A 48 -4.75 3.93 25.57
N GLY A 49 -4.30 3.80 24.33
CA GLY A 49 -3.13 3.01 23.97
C GLY A 49 -1.82 3.72 24.34
N GLU A 50 -0.78 2.94 24.59
CA GLU A 50 0.56 3.43 24.92
C GLU A 50 1.18 4.34 23.86
N GLY A 51 0.76 4.22 22.59
CA GLY A 51 1.21 5.06 21.50
C GLY A 51 0.47 6.41 21.40
N GLY A 52 -0.53 6.63 22.25
CA GLY A 52 -1.46 7.75 22.12
C GLY A 52 -2.41 7.59 20.94
N GLU A 53 -3.48 8.39 20.91
CA GLU A 53 -4.46 8.32 19.85
C GLU A 53 -3.86 8.74 18.49
N LEU A 54 -3.91 7.83 17.52
CA LEU A 54 -3.61 8.13 16.12
C LEU A 54 -4.87 7.98 15.29
N THR A 55 -5.24 9.03 14.57
CA THR A 55 -6.25 9.01 13.50
C THR A 55 -5.61 9.44 12.17
N PRO A 56 -6.25 9.19 11.01
CA PRO A 56 -5.78 9.74 9.74
C PRO A 56 -5.54 11.26 9.78
N MET A 57 -6.36 12.00 10.55
CA MET A 57 -6.22 13.45 10.73
C MET A 57 -5.08 13.88 11.66
N SER A 58 -4.30 12.97 12.23
CA SER A 58 -3.17 13.34 13.10
C SER A 58 -2.05 14.06 12.33
N LYS A 59 -2.08 13.99 11.00
CA LYS A 59 -1.09 14.57 10.10
C LYS A 59 -1.76 15.06 8.81
N THR A 60 -1.09 15.98 8.13
CA THR A 60 -1.38 16.35 6.74
C THR A 60 -0.91 15.26 5.77
N MET A 61 -1.40 15.30 4.52
CA MET A 61 -0.98 14.43 3.42
C MET A 61 0.55 14.38 3.30
N SER A 62 1.19 15.55 3.25
CA SER A 62 2.64 15.68 3.13
C SER A 62 3.43 15.15 4.34
N GLN A 63 2.83 15.22 5.53
CA GLN A 63 3.44 14.70 6.75
C GLN A 63 3.32 13.18 6.83
N TRP A 64 2.24 12.59 6.29
CA TRP A 64 2.13 11.15 6.13
C TRP A 64 3.16 10.61 5.15
N ASP A 65 3.34 11.24 3.99
CA ASP A 65 4.39 10.86 3.05
C ASP A 65 5.77 10.90 3.69
N ARG A 66 6.10 12.01 4.37
CA ARG A 66 7.37 12.13 5.08
C ARG A 66 7.55 11.04 6.13
N PHE A 67 6.49 10.67 6.85
CA PHE A 67 6.56 9.62 7.85
C PHE A 67 6.91 8.27 7.20
N PHE A 68 6.24 7.87 6.13
CA PHE A 68 6.52 6.60 5.45
C PHE A 68 7.82 6.61 4.64
N ASP A 69 8.31 7.78 4.19
CA ASP A 69 9.56 7.88 3.44
C ASP A 69 10.80 7.93 4.33
N LYS A 70 10.74 8.70 5.43
CA LYS A 70 11.93 9.06 6.22
C LYS A 70 11.92 8.54 7.65
N ASP A 71 10.79 8.67 8.34
CA ASP A 71 10.70 8.31 9.75
C ASP A 71 10.58 6.78 9.90
N LYS A 72 9.62 6.18 9.20
CA LYS A 72 9.34 4.74 9.19
C LYS A 72 9.28 4.15 10.60
N HIS A 73 8.61 4.87 11.51
CA HIS A 73 8.45 4.47 12.90
C HIS A 73 9.80 4.28 13.64
N LYS A 74 10.78 5.17 13.42
CA LYS A 74 12.18 5.03 13.86
C LYS A 74 12.36 4.72 15.35
N LEU A 75 11.45 5.19 16.21
CA LEU A 75 11.51 4.97 17.66
C LEU A 75 11.25 3.50 18.06
N LYS A 76 10.45 2.77 17.26
CA LYS A 76 10.14 1.35 17.43
C LYS A 76 10.01 0.69 16.04
N PRO A 77 11.11 0.44 15.32
CA PRO A 77 11.06 -0.10 13.95
C PRO A 77 10.38 -1.47 13.86
N GLU A 78 10.43 -2.25 14.95
CA GLU A 78 9.78 -3.55 15.09
C GLU A 78 8.26 -3.50 14.92
N ALA A 79 7.64 -2.32 15.05
CA ALA A 79 6.22 -2.13 14.76
C ALA A 79 5.84 -2.44 13.30
N PHE A 80 6.82 -2.40 12.38
CA PHE A 80 6.63 -2.78 10.97
C PHE A 80 7.12 -4.20 10.66
N ASN A 81 7.60 -4.96 11.65
CA ASN A 81 7.97 -6.35 11.43
C ASN A 81 6.74 -7.16 11.00
N GLY A 82 6.89 -7.94 9.92
CA GLY A 82 5.80 -8.75 9.37
C GLY A 82 4.87 -7.99 8.41
N LEU A 83 5.07 -6.69 8.20
CA LEU A 83 4.44 -5.94 7.11
C LEU A 83 5.33 -5.95 5.88
N THR A 84 4.73 -6.24 4.72
CA THR A 84 5.43 -6.10 3.44
C THR A 84 5.52 -4.63 3.03
N GLU A 85 6.41 -4.31 2.09
CA GLU A 85 6.45 -2.96 1.51
C GLU A 85 5.09 -2.54 0.92
N GLN A 86 4.35 -3.48 0.32
CA GLN A 86 3.02 -3.20 -0.20
C GLN A 86 2.01 -2.93 0.91
N ASP A 87 2.10 -3.62 2.05
CA ASP A 87 1.23 -3.34 3.20
C ASP A 87 1.46 -1.91 3.72
N LEU A 88 2.73 -1.46 3.78
CA LEU A 88 3.05 -0.10 4.17
C LEU A 88 2.51 0.92 3.17
N LYS A 89 2.62 0.66 1.85
CA LYS A 89 2.00 1.50 0.81
C LYS A 89 0.47 1.54 0.94
N ASP A 90 -0.16 0.41 1.19
CA ASP A 90 -1.61 0.32 1.38
C ASP A 90 -2.05 1.18 2.58
N ILE A 91 -1.35 1.04 3.73
CA ILE A 91 -1.60 1.84 4.94
C ILE A 91 -1.38 3.33 4.66
N GLN A 92 -0.26 3.69 4.02
CA GLN A 92 0.06 5.08 3.67
C GLN A 92 -1.04 5.68 2.81
N GLN A 93 -1.49 4.99 1.76
CA GLN A 93 -2.54 5.49 0.89
C GLN A 93 -3.82 5.80 1.67
N PHE A 94 -4.25 4.90 2.57
CA PHE A 94 -5.40 5.15 3.43
C PHE A 94 -5.20 6.39 4.31
N LEU A 95 -4.04 6.53 4.95
CA LEU A 95 -3.76 7.68 5.83
C LEU A 95 -3.66 9.00 5.05
N TYR A 96 -3.10 8.96 3.84
CA TYR A 96 -2.98 10.08 2.93
C TYR A 96 -4.35 10.56 2.42
N ASP A 97 -5.17 9.64 1.90
CA ASP A 97 -6.50 9.95 1.34
C ASP A 97 -7.46 10.54 2.39
N HIS A 98 -7.19 10.28 3.68
CA HIS A 98 -8.02 10.69 4.81
C HIS A 98 -7.30 11.64 5.79
N ALA A 99 -6.20 12.23 5.36
CA ALA A 99 -5.39 13.15 6.14
C ALA A 99 -6.17 14.42 6.54
N ALA A 100 -5.60 15.22 7.46
CA ALA A 100 -6.25 16.42 7.99
C ALA A 100 -6.65 17.46 6.91
N ASP A 101 -5.86 17.53 5.83
CA ASP A 101 -5.99 18.46 4.71
C ASP A 101 -6.44 17.77 3.42
N SER A 102 -6.90 16.51 3.48
CA SER A 102 -7.44 15.83 2.32
C SER A 102 -8.85 16.30 1.98
N GLU A 103 -9.35 15.96 0.79
CA GLU A 103 -10.74 16.24 0.38
C GLU A 103 -11.76 15.41 1.19
N GLN A 104 -11.33 14.32 1.82
CA GLN A 104 -12.16 13.34 2.52
C GLN A 104 -11.58 13.02 3.92
N PRO A 105 -11.36 14.01 4.80
CA PRO A 105 -10.71 13.80 6.08
C PRO A 105 -11.57 12.89 6.96
N GLN A 106 -10.96 11.88 7.59
CA GLN A 106 -11.71 10.94 8.45
C GLN A 106 -11.65 11.40 9.92
N THR A 107 -12.71 12.07 10.37
CA THR A 107 -12.84 12.67 11.71
C THR A 107 -13.04 11.67 12.86
N CYS A 108 -13.38 10.43 12.55
CA CYS A 108 -13.54 9.34 13.51
C CYS A 108 -12.67 8.13 13.10
N GLY A 109 -11.74 7.72 13.98
CA GLY A 109 -10.72 6.69 13.72
C GLY A 109 -11.13 5.27 14.10
#